data_AF-A0A1W0WQK5-F1
#
_entry.id   AF-A0A1W0WQK5-F1
#
_cell.length_a   1.000
_cell.length_b   1.000
_cell.length_c   1.000
_cell.angle_alpha   90.00
_cell.angle_beta   90.00
_cell.angle_gamma   90.00
#
_symmetry.space_group_name_H-M   'P 1'
#
loop_
_entity.id
_entity.type
_entity.pdbx_description
1 polymer ?
#
loop_
_entity_poly.entity_id
_entity_poly.type
_entity_poly.pdbx_seq_one_letter_code
_entity_poly.pdbx_strand_id
1 'polypeptide(L)'
;MPAAVPPESVGNMAVSLEDMLKEERDLLARISLKENKLRNLELLHSYRNRNDYNSVEVNIVTWRKALRAALMAIEAEHPAPKPPISYFITSLGIDPEIVGFDERNGCFFEEGNNQKSAP
;
A
#
# COMPACT_ATOMS: atom_id res chain seq x y z
N MET A 1 -44.34 46.75 60.16
CA MET A 1 -44.53 45.49 59.41
C MET A 1 -43.28 45.26 58.57
N PRO A 2 -42.53 44.16 58.77
CA PRO A 2 -41.39 43.82 57.92
C PRO A 2 -41.87 43.04 56.69
N ALA A 3 -41.50 43.49 55.50
CA ALA A 3 -41.73 42.76 54.25
C ALA A 3 -40.68 41.65 54.11
N ALA A 4 -41.14 40.40 53.97
CA ALA A 4 -40.31 39.22 53.77
C ALA A 4 -39.69 39.24 52.36
N VAL A 5 -38.37 39.09 52.30
CA VAL A 5 -37.62 38.87 51.05
C VAL A 5 -37.75 37.38 50.66
N PRO A 6 -38.14 37.06 49.41
CA PRO A 6 -38.28 35.66 48.98
C PRO A 6 -36.90 34.99 48.80
N PRO A 7 -36.73 33.72 49.25
CA PRO A 7 -35.48 32.98 49.11
C PRO A 7 -35.47 32.17 47.81
N GLU A 8 -35.52 32.81 46.64
CA GLU A 8 -35.48 32.09 45.38
C GLU A 8 -34.62 32.81 44.34
N SER A 9 -33.29 32.73 44.49
CA SER A 9 -32.38 33.06 43.40
C SER A 9 -30.96 32.50 43.60
N VAL A 10 -30.83 31.26 44.08
CA VAL A 10 -29.53 30.55 44.07
C VAL A 10 -29.64 29.20 43.34
N GLY A 11 -30.46 29.15 42.29
CA GLY A 11 -30.76 27.93 41.54
C GLY A 11 -30.04 27.76 40.20
N ASN A 12 -29.26 28.74 39.73
CA ASN A 12 -28.80 28.76 38.32
C ASN A 12 -27.27 28.84 38.12
N MET A 13 -26.46 28.46 39.11
CA MET A 13 -24.99 28.43 38.97
C MET A 13 -24.38 27.09 39.36
N ALA A 14 -25.12 26.01 39.12
CA ALA A 14 -24.59 24.65 39.17
C ALA A 14 -24.92 23.99 37.82
N VAL A 15 -24.12 24.29 36.80
CA VAL A 15 -23.79 23.21 35.87
C VAL A 15 -23.25 22.10 36.77
N SER A 16 -24.00 21.01 36.89
CA SER A 16 -23.73 19.99 37.90
C SER A 16 -22.29 19.51 37.73
N LEU A 17 -21.55 19.38 38.82
CA LEU A 17 -20.18 18.82 38.80
C LEU A 17 -20.16 17.48 38.04
N GLU A 18 -21.25 16.72 38.14
CA GLU A 18 -21.45 15.47 37.40
C GLU A 18 -21.53 15.67 35.89
N ASP A 19 -22.13 16.76 35.42
CA ASP A 19 -22.23 17.08 33.99
C ASP A 19 -20.88 17.53 33.43
N MET A 20 -20.10 18.29 34.20
CA MET A 20 -18.72 18.66 33.82
C MET A 20 -17.80 17.42 33.76
N LEU A 21 -17.92 16.48 34.70
CA LEU A 21 -17.14 15.24 34.70
C LEU A 21 -17.54 14.31 33.54
N LYS A 22 -18.81 14.30 33.14
CA LYS A 22 -19.26 13.57 31.93
C LYS A 22 -18.68 14.22 30.67
N GLU A 23 -18.74 15.54 30.57
CA GLU A 23 -18.19 16.27 29.44
C GLU A 23 -16.67 16.07 29.30
N GLU A 24 -15.93 16.11 30.41
CA GLU A 24 -14.50 15.80 30.44
C GLU A 24 -14.20 14.39 29.91
N ARG A 25 -14.95 13.38 30.39
CA ARG A 25 -14.79 11.99 29.91
C ARG A 25 -15.10 11.86 28.42
N ASP A 26 -16.15 12.49 27.94
CA ASP A 26 -16.54 12.45 26.54
C ASP A 26 -15.49 13.13 25.65
N LEU A 27 -14.92 14.26 26.11
CA LEU A 27 -13.83 14.93 25.42
C LEU A 27 -12.56 14.08 25.37
N LEU A 28 -12.18 13.44 26.49
CA LEU A 28 -11.02 12.54 26.54
C LEU A 28 -11.22 11.32 25.63
N ALA A 29 -12.42 10.73 25.60
CA ALA A 29 -12.74 9.62 24.70
C ALA A 29 -12.64 10.05 23.22
N ARG A 30 -13.11 11.25 22.88
CA ARG A 30 -13.00 11.81 21.52
C ARG A 30 -11.55 12.11 21.13
N ILE A 31 -10.72 12.58 22.07
CA ILE A 31 -9.29 12.80 21.86
C ILE A 31 -8.60 11.46 21.56
N SER A 32 -8.81 10.46 22.43
CA SER A 32 -8.23 9.12 22.24
C SER A 32 -8.62 8.48 20.90
N LEU A 33 -9.89 8.64 20.49
CA LEU A 33 -10.34 8.15 19.18
C LEU A 33 -9.62 8.85 18.02
N LYS A 34 -9.44 10.16 18.10
CA LYS A 34 -8.72 10.94 17.07
C LYS A 34 -7.24 10.59 17.02
N GLU A 35 -6.59 10.41 18.17
CA GLU A 35 -5.19 10.00 18.27
C GLU A 35 -4.96 8.61 17.68
N ASN A 36 -5.84 7.65 17.98
CA ASN A 36 -5.77 6.32 17.38
C ASN A 36 -5.97 6.37 15.86
N LYS A 37 -6.89 7.21 15.37
CA LYS A 37 -7.09 7.40 13.94
C LYS A 37 -5.86 8.04 13.28
N LEU A 38 -5.25 9.03 13.93
CA LEU A 38 -4.03 9.68 13.44
C LEU A 38 -2.88 8.67 13.36
N ARG A 39 -2.64 7.90 14.42
CA ARG A 39 -1.62 6.84 14.46
C ARG A 39 -1.81 5.83 13.33
N ASN A 40 -3.04 5.39 13.08
CA ASN A 40 -3.33 4.46 11.99
C ASN A 40 -3.03 5.08 10.61
N LEU A 41 -3.36 6.37 10.42
CA LEU A 41 -3.06 7.09 9.18
C LEU A 41 -1.55 7.29 8.99
N GLU A 42 -0.81 7.63 10.03
CA GLU A 42 0.65 7.74 10.00
C GLU A 42 1.30 6.40 9.67
N LEU A 43 0.79 5.30 10.22
CA LEU A 43 1.26 3.97 9.91
C LEU A 43 1.02 3.62 8.44
N LEU A 44 -0.19 3.87 7.92
CA LEU A 44 -0.51 3.65 6.50
C LEU A 44 0.34 4.53 5.58
N HIS A 45 0.57 5.79 5.95
CA HIS A 45 1.44 6.70 5.22
C HIS A 45 2.89 6.21 5.23
N SER A 46 3.39 5.74 6.37
CA SER A 46 4.72 5.15 6.49
C SER A 46 4.86 3.89 5.62
N TYR A 47 3.88 3.00 5.62
CA TYR A 47 3.88 1.83 4.74
C TYR A 47 3.84 2.23 3.27
N ARG A 48 3.05 3.23 2.90
CA ARG A 48 3.00 3.72 1.52
C ARG A 48 4.31 4.36 1.06
N ASN A 49 5.02 5.03 1.97
CA ASN A 49 6.33 5.63 1.66
C ASN A 49 7.46 4.59 1.68
N ARG A 50 7.35 3.52 2.48
CA ARG A 50 8.35 2.44 2.54
C ARG A 50 8.16 1.40 1.44
N ASN A 51 6.92 1.06 1.09
CA ASN A 51 6.64 0.26 -0.09
C ASN A 51 6.67 1.17 -1.31
N ASP A 52 7.88 1.44 -1.78
CA ASP A 52 8.08 1.95 -3.12
C ASP A 52 7.74 0.82 -4.11
N TYR A 53 6.44 0.58 -4.31
CA TYR A 53 5.93 -0.38 -5.29
C TYR A 53 6.44 -0.07 -6.70
N ASN A 54 6.76 1.20 -6.99
CA ASN A 54 7.37 1.57 -8.25
C ASN A 54 8.79 0.99 -8.36
N SER A 55 9.58 0.99 -7.28
CA SER A 55 10.89 0.33 -7.28
C SER A 55 10.78 -1.19 -7.49
N VAL A 56 9.75 -1.84 -6.94
CA VAL A 56 9.53 -3.28 -7.12
C VAL A 56 9.15 -3.59 -8.56
N GLU A 57 8.25 -2.81 -9.16
CA GLU A 57 7.88 -2.97 -10.58
C GLU A 57 9.07 -2.74 -11.51
N VAL A 58 9.87 -1.70 -11.26
CA VAL A 58 11.10 -1.44 -12.01
C VAL A 58 12.09 -2.60 -11.88
N ASN A 59 12.23 -3.17 -10.68
CA ASN A 59 13.08 -4.33 -10.47
C ASN A 59 12.54 -5.56 -11.22
N ILE A 60 11.24 -5.83 -11.19
CA ILE A 60 10.61 -6.94 -11.94
C ILE A 60 10.92 -6.81 -13.44
N VAL A 61 10.69 -5.64 -14.02
CA VAL A 61 11.00 -5.35 -15.43
C VAL A 61 12.49 -5.56 -15.74
N THR A 62 13.37 -5.06 -14.87
CA THR A 62 14.83 -5.16 -15.06
C THR A 62 15.30 -6.60 -15.00
N TRP A 63 14.87 -7.37 -13.99
CA TRP A 63 15.21 -8.78 -13.84
C TRP A 63 14.63 -9.62 -14.96
N ARG A 64 13.40 -9.34 -15.40
CA ARG A 64 12.78 -10.03 -16.54
C ARG A 64 13.57 -9.80 -17.82
N LYS A 65 14.00 -8.57 -18.10
CA LYS A 65 14.87 -8.25 -19.25
C LYS A 65 16.20 -8.98 -19.18
N ALA A 66 16.85 -8.98 -18.01
CA ALA A 66 18.11 -9.69 -17.80
C ALA A 66 17.96 -11.20 -18.03
N LEU A 67 16.88 -11.80 -17.52
CA LEU A 67 16.61 -13.23 -17.68
C LEU A 67 16.32 -13.60 -19.14
N ARG A 68 15.55 -12.79 -19.87
CA ARG A 68 15.32 -12.97 -21.32
C ARG A 68 16.63 -12.93 -22.10
N ALA A 69 17.48 -11.94 -21.81
CA ALA A 69 18.78 -11.81 -22.46
C ALA A 69 19.69 -13.02 -22.18
N ALA A 70 19.71 -13.51 -20.94
CA ALA A 70 20.46 -14.71 -20.57
C ALA A 70 19.94 -15.95 -21.29
N LEU A 71 18.62 -16.15 -21.36
CA LEU A 71 18.02 -17.28 -22.08
C LEU A 71 18.37 -17.24 -23.58
N MET A 72 18.29 -16.07 -24.21
CA MET A 72 18.69 -15.89 -25.61
C MET A 72 20.18 -16.15 -25.82
N ALA A 73 21.04 -15.75 -24.87
CA ALA A 73 22.48 -16.01 -24.93
C ALA A 73 22.78 -17.51 -24.84
N ILE A 74 22.13 -18.23 -23.91
CA ILE A 74 22.25 -19.70 -23.78
C ILE A 74 21.83 -20.38 -25.08
N GLU A 75 20.70 -19.95 -25.65
CA GLU A 75 20.20 -20.50 -26.91
C GLU A 75 21.19 -20.20 -28.07
N ALA A 76 21.79 -19.00 -28.10
CA ALA A 76 22.77 -18.60 -29.11
C ALA A 76 24.08 -19.40 -29.05
N GLU A 77 24.55 -19.74 -27.85
CA GLU A 77 25.79 -20.50 -27.65
C GLU A 77 25.59 -22.03 -27.76
N HIS A 78 24.35 -22.51 -27.77
CA HIS A 78 24.07 -23.94 -27.81
C HIS A 78 24.44 -24.58 -29.16
N PRO A 79 25.19 -25.70 -29.17
CA PRO A 79 25.54 -26.41 -30.41
C PRO A 79 24.31 -27.03 -31.09
N ALA A 80 24.37 -27.26 -32.40
CA ALA A 80 23.27 -27.88 -33.13
C ALA A 80 23.05 -29.35 -32.70
N PRO A 81 21.78 -29.83 -32.60
CA PRO A 81 20.54 -29.11 -32.87
C PRO A 81 20.16 -28.14 -31.74
N LYS A 82 19.79 -26.92 -32.12
CA LYS A 82 19.47 -25.83 -31.20
C LYS A 82 18.07 -26.04 -30.58
N PRO A 83 17.96 -26.24 -29.25
CA PRO A 83 16.66 -26.38 -28.59
C PRO A 83 15.91 -25.05 -28.64
N PRO A 84 14.56 -25.08 -28.68
CA PRO A 84 13.78 -23.86 -28.56
C PRO A 84 13.95 -23.23 -27.18
N ILE A 85 13.80 -21.90 -27.06
CA ILE A 85 13.83 -21.17 -25.78
C ILE A 85 12.89 -21.79 -24.73
N SER A 86 11.73 -22.31 -25.14
CA SER A 86 10.79 -22.99 -24.25
C SER A 86 11.42 -24.16 -23.49
N TYR A 87 12.32 -24.91 -24.12
CA TYR A 87 13.06 -25.99 -23.48
C TYR A 87 13.94 -25.48 -22.33
N PHE A 88 14.62 -24.35 -22.52
CA PHE A 88 15.45 -23.75 -21.48
C PHE A 88 14.61 -23.20 -20.32
N ILE A 89 13.44 -22.61 -20.62
CA ILE A 89 12.51 -22.14 -19.59
C ILE A 89 12.04 -23.31 -18.72
N THR A 90 11.55 -24.39 -19.33
CA THR A 90 11.08 -25.58 -18.59
C THR A 90 12.21 -26.28 -17.85
N SER A 91 13.39 -26.45 -18.47
CA SER A 91 14.51 -27.18 -17.85
C SER A 91 15.12 -26.44 -16.65
N LEU A 92 15.10 -25.11 -16.66
CA LEU A 92 15.52 -24.27 -15.54
C LEU A 92 14.44 -24.12 -14.46
N GLY A 93 13.26 -24.71 -14.65
CA GLY A 93 12.14 -24.62 -13.71
C GLY A 93 11.55 -23.21 -13.62
N ILE A 94 11.71 -22.40 -14.68
CA ILE A 94 11.21 -21.04 -14.75
C ILE A 94 9.75 -21.09 -15.21
N ASP A 95 8.87 -20.43 -14.48
CA ASP A 95 7.49 -20.23 -14.93
C ASP A 95 7.48 -19.30 -16.16
N PRO A 96 6.89 -19.72 -17.30
CA PRO A 96 6.76 -18.89 -18.50
C PRO A 96 6.14 -17.52 -18.24
N GLU A 97 5.21 -17.39 -17.29
CA GLU A 97 4.58 -16.11 -16.94
C GLU A 97 5.58 -15.13 -16.31
N ILE A 98 6.55 -15.61 -15.53
CA ILE A 98 7.57 -14.78 -14.86
C ILE A 98 8.45 -14.08 -15.90
N VAL A 99 8.84 -14.79 -16.95
CA VAL A 99 9.61 -14.24 -18.07
C VAL A 99 8.73 -13.57 -19.13
N GLY A 100 7.41 -13.68 -19.01
CA GLY A 100 6.45 -13.25 -20.02
C GLY A 100 6.72 -13.93 -21.37
N PHE A 101 6.85 -15.25 -21.36
CA PHE A 101 7.01 -16.07 -22.56
C PHE A 101 5.65 -16.64 -22.97
N ASP A 102 5.27 -16.41 -24.22
CA ASP A 102 4.08 -16.99 -24.82
C ASP A 102 4.43 -18.34 -25.44
N GLU A 103 4.00 -19.43 -24.80
CA GLU A 103 4.24 -20.79 -25.29
C GLU A 103 3.57 -21.06 -26.64
N ARG A 104 2.48 -20.37 -26.97
CA ARG A 104 1.75 -20.58 -28.24
C ARG A 104 2.47 -19.94 -29.41
N ASN A 105 2.99 -18.74 -29.19
CA ASN A 105 3.68 -17.96 -30.23
C ASN A 105 5.20 -18.16 -30.23
N GLY A 106 5.76 -18.77 -29.18
CA GLY A 106 7.19 -19.00 -29.03
C GLY A 106 8.01 -17.72 -28.85
N CYS A 107 7.38 -16.64 -28.36
CA CYS A 107 8.00 -15.32 -28.25
C CYS A 107 7.75 -14.67 -26.89
N PHE A 108 8.51 -13.63 -26.55
CA PHE A 108 8.32 -12.86 -25.32
C PHE A 108 7.31 -11.73 -25.52
N PHE A 109 6.51 -11.42 -24.51
CA PHE A 109 5.64 -10.24 -24.51
C PHE A 109 6.49 -8.95 -24.46
N GLU A 110 6.19 -8.04 -25.38
CA GLU A 110 6.63 -6.64 -25.34
C GLU A 110 5.98 -5.95 -24.13
N GLU A 111 6.78 -5.51 -23.17
CA GLU A 111 6.27 -4.69 -22.07
C GLU A 111 6.00 -3.29 -22.62
N GLY A 112 4.73 -2.98 -22.87
CA GLY A 112 4.28 -1.66 -23.28
C GLY A 112 4.76 -0.61 -22.27
N ASN A 113 5.58 0.33 -22.75
CA ASN A 113 6.11 1.45 -22.00
C ASN A 113 4.96 2.36 -21.55
N ASN A 114 4.30 2.05 -20.45
CA ASN A 114 3.33 2.92 -19.79
C ASN A 114 4.05 4.06 -19.04
N GLN A 115 4.93 4.77 -19.72
CA GLN A 115 5.20 6.16 -19.37
C GLN A 115 4.02 6.99 -19.89
N LYS A 116 2.94 7.01 -19.09
CA LYS A 116 1.96 8.10 -19.19
C LYS A 116 2.73 9.39 -18.92
N SER A 117 3.02 10.11 -20.00
CA SER A 117 3.32 11.54 -19.97
C SER A 117 2.22 12.21 -19.15
N ALA A 118 2.53 12.62 -17.92
CA ALA A 118 1.65 13.50 -17.16
C ALA A 118 1.80 14.92 -17.72
N PRO A 119 0.70 15.69 -17.82
CA PRO A 119 0.70 17.07 -18.31
C PRO A 119 1.44 18.04 -17.37
#